data_AF-A0A0P7ZSI8-F1
#
_entry.id   AF-A0A0P7ZSI8-F1
#
_cell.length_a   1.000
_cell.length_b   1.000
_cell.length_c   1.000
_cell.angle_alpha   90.00
_cell.angle_beta   90.00
_cell.angle_gamma   90.00
#
_symmetry.space_group_name_H-M   'P 1'
#
loop_
_entity.id
_entity.type
_entity.pdbx_description
1 polymer ?
#
loop_
_entity_poly.entity_id
_entity_poly.type
_entity_poly.pdbx_seq_one_letter_code
_entity_poly.pdbx_strand_id
1 'polypeptide(L)' 'MENKLISANAVRDLCGGVSDMTLWRWLNDSDLAFPKAVYIGKRRYFREAEISAWIEAQAEASRGAA' A
#
# COMPACT_ATOMS: atom_id res chain seq x y z
N MET A 1 -0.21 -10.81 14.03
CA MET A 1 0.18 -9.44 14.41
C MET A 1 -0.60 -8.47 13.53
N GLU A 2 -1.86 -8.16 13.86
CA GLU A 2 -2.76 -7.40 12.97
C GLU A 2 -2.61 -5.87 13.07
N ASN A 3 -1.78 -5.38 14.00
CA ASN A 3 -1.67 -3.94 14.31
C ASN A 3 -0.28 -3.35 14.03
N LYS A 4 0.61 -4.07 13.34
CA LYS A 4 1.93 -3.52 13.02
C LYS A 4 1.79 -2.40 11.98
N LEU A 5 2.25 -1.20 12.36
CA LEU A 5 2.31 -0.04 11.49
C LEU A 5 3.69 0.05 10.83
N ILE A 6 3.70 0.17 9.52
CA ILE A 6 4.90 0.35 8.71
C ILE A 6 4.91 1.75 8.08
N SER A 7 6.11 2.31 7.87
CA SER A 7 6.26 3.64 7.28
C SER A 7 5.97 3.63 5.79
N ALA A 8 5.70 4.81 5.21
CA ALA A 8 5.61 4.97 3.76
C ALA A 8 6.86 4.44 3.00
N ASN A 9 8.05 4.54 3.59
CA ASN A 9 9.26 3.97 2.97
C ASN A 9 9.20 2.44 2.92
N ALA A 10 8.84 1.80 4.04
CA ALA A 10 8.71 0.35 4.09
C ALA A 10 7.62 -0.17 3.12
N VAL A 11 6.52 0.55 2.96
CA VAL A 11 5.50 0.23 1.94
C VAL A 11 6.10 0.29 0.53
N ARG A 12 6.88 1.33 0.22
CA ARG A 12 7.53 1.48 -1.08
C ARG A 12 8.49 0.32 -1.35
N ASP A 13 9.27 -0.07 -0.35
CA ASP A 13 10.21 -1.19 -0.45
C ASP A 13 9.47 -2.53 -0.66
N LEU A 14 8.39 -2.77 0.09
CA LEU A 14 7.54 -3.96 -0.07
C LEU A 14 6.91 -4.06 -1.45
N CYS A 15 6.55 -2.93 -2.07
CA CYS A 15 5.99 -2.88 -3.42
C CYS A 15 7.06 -2.89 -4.53
N GLY A 16 8.30 -3.27 -4.23
CA GLY A 16 9.37 -3.37 -5.24
C GLY A 16 10.20 -2.09 -5.42
N GLY A 17 10.25 -1.22 -4.40
CA GLY A 17 11.06 -0.01 -4.41
C GLY A 17 10.44 1.17 -5.17
N VAL A 18 9.11 1.27 -5.18
CA VAL A 18 8.40 2.33 -5.92
C VAL A 18 8.70 3.74 -5.41
N SER A 19 8.50 4.76 -6.25
CA SER A 19 8.72 6.16 -5.85
C SER A 19 7.61 6.68 -4.93
N ASP A 20 7.89 7.74 -4.18
CA ASP A 20 6.86 8.39 -3.33
C ASP A 20 5.70 8.94 -4.17
N MET A 21 6.00 9.41 -5.39
CA MET A 21 4.98 9.85 -6.35
C MET A 21 4.06 8.71 -6.79
N THR A 22 4.57 7.48 -6.90
CA THR A 22 3.75 6.30 -7.22
C THR A 22 2.82 5.99 -6.06
N LEU A 23 3.36 5.96 -4.83
CA LEU A 23 2.55 5.78 -3.63
C LEU A 23 1.49 6.89 -3.49
N TRP A 24 1.83 8.14 -3.81
CA TRP A 24 0.87 9.24 -3.83
C TRP A 24 -0.24 9.01 -4.87
N ARG A 25 0.07 8.57 -6.09
CA ARG A 25 -0.97 8.26 -7.10
C ARG A 25 -1.93 7.19 -6.60
N TRP A 26 -1.40 6.09 -6.05
CA TRP A 26 -2.24 5.01 -5.50
C TRP A 26 -3.17 5.49 -4.38
N LEU A 27 -2.69 6.39 -3.52
CA LEU A 27 -3.52 6.98 -2.46
C LEU A 27 -4.65 7.89 -2.97
N ASN A 28 -4.51 8.42 -4.18
CA ASN A 28 -5.49 9.33 -4.79
C ASN A 28 -6.37 8.63 -5.84
N ASP A 29 -6.05 7.39 -6.20
CA ASP A 29 -6.79 6.59 -7.16
C ASP A 29 -7.82 5.73 -6.41
N SER A 30 -9.10 6.07 -6.57
CA SER A 30 -10.20 5.33 -5.94
C SER A 30 -10.37 3.93 -6.50
N ASP A 31 -9.95 3.70 -7.75
CA ASP A 31 -10.19 2.44 -8.46
C ASP A 31 -9.17 1.39 -8.04
N LEU A 32 -8.00 1.82 -7.55
CA LEU A 32 -6.95 0.94 -7.01
C LEU A 32 -7.26 0.39 -5.61
N ALA A 33 -8.27 0.94 -4.91
CA ALA A 33 -8.65 0.53 -3.55
C ALA A 33 -7.45 0.40 -2.58
N PHE A 34 -6.45 1.28 -2.72
CA PHE A 34 -5.20 1.20 -1.95
C PHE A 34 -5.46 1.49 -0.45
N PRO A 35 -4.77 0.80 0.48
CA PRO A 35 -4.95 1.02 1.92
C PRO A 35 -4.72 2.46 2.36
N LYS A 36 -5.62 2.96 3.21
CA LYS A 36 -5.56 4.35 3.71
C LYS A 36 -4.41 4.51 4.69
N ALA A 37 -3.71 5.64 4.58
CA ALA A 37 -2.65 5.97 5.52
C ALA A 37 -3.21 6.41 6.88
N VAL A 38 -2.60 5.90 7.95
CA VAL A 38 -2.72 6.43 9.32
C VAL A 38 -1.70 7.54 9.49
N TYR A 39 -2.16 8.75 9.79
CA TYR A 39 -1.29 9.90 10.01
C TYR A 39 -0.95 10.02 11.50
N ILE A 40 0.35 9.99 11.81
CA ILE A 40 0.87 10.31 13.15
C ILE A 40 1.80 11.51 12.99
N GLY A 41 1.32 12.69 13.40
CA GLY A 41 1.95 13.96 13.07
C GLY A 41 1.99 14.20 11.56
N LYS A 42 3.19 14.48 11.02
CA LYS A 42 3.40 14.72 9.58
C LYS A 42 3.79 13.46 8.80
N ARG A 43 3.81 12.28 9.44
CA ARG A 43 4.27 11.02 8.84
C ARG A 43 3.09 10.09 8.55
N ARG A 44 3.18 9.43 7.40
CA ARG A 44 2.23 8.41 6.92
C ARG A 44 2.68 7.03 7.38
N TYR A 45 1.76 6.30 7.99
CA TYR A 45 1.91 4.91 8.39
C TYR A 45 0.80 4.06 7.78
N PHE A 46 1.06 2.77 7.62
CA PHE A 46 0.12 1.82 7.02
C PHE A 46 0.08 0.56 7.85
N ARG A 47 -1.08 -0.09 7.92
CA ARG A 47 -1.16 -1.41 8.53
C ARG A 47 -0.50 -2.40 7.59
N GLU A 48 0.50 -3.12 8.09
CA GLU A 48 1.24 -4.11 7.30
C GLU A 48 0.29 -5.14 6.69
N ALA A 49 -0.67 -5.63 7.46
CA ALA A 49 -1.65 -6.62 7.01
C ALA A 49 -2.52 -6.11 5.84
N GLU A 50 -2.93 -4.84 5.85
CA GLU A 50 -3.73 -4.26 4.75
C GLU A 50 -2.91 -4.13 3.47
N ILE A 51 -1.63 -3.75 3.59
CA ILE A 51 -0.71 -3.66 2.45
C ILE A 51 -0.46 -5.04 1.85
N SER A 52 -0.20 -6.05 2.68
CA SER A 52 -0.03 -7.44 2.22
C SER A 52 -1.28 -7.96 1.51
N ALA A 53 -2.46 -7.77 2.10
CA ALA A 53 -3.73 -8.20 1.49
C ALA A 53 -3.99 -7.50 0.15
N TRP A 54 -3.66 -6.21 0.04
CA TRP A 54 -3.79 -5.47 -1.21
C TRP A 54 -2.85 -6.00 -2.29
N ILE A 55 -1.60 -6.34 -1.96
CA ILE A 55 -0.63 -6.93 -2.91
C ILE A 55 -1.15 -8.27 -3.45
N GLU A 56 -1.67 -9.12 -2.57
CA GLU A 56 -2.26 -10.41 -2.95
C GLU A 56 -3.46 -10.22 -3.90
N ALA A 57 -4.36 -9.29 -3.58
CA ALA A 57 -5.50 -8.95 -4.43
C ALA A 57 -5.08 -8.43 -5.82
N GLN A 58 -4.04 -7.60 -5.90
CA GLN A 58 -3.50 -7.13 -7.19
C GLN A 58 -2.88 -8.27 -8.01
N ALA A 59 -2.20 -9.21 -7.34
CA ALA A 59 -1.64 -10.39 -8.01
C ALA A 59 -2.75 -11.29 -8.59
N GLU A 60 -3.87 -11.45 -7.88
CA GLU A 60 -5.04 -12.18 -8.38
C GLU A 60 -5.71 -11.46 -9.55
N ALA A 61 -5.96 -10.14 -9.43
CA ALA A 61 -6.55 -9.34 -10.50
C ALA A 61 -5.71 -9.38 -11.79
N SER A 62 -4.38 -9.32 -11.67
CA SER A 62 -3.48 -9.45 -12.81
C SER A 62 -3.48 -10.85 -13.43
N ARG A 63 -3.74 -11.91 -12.65
CA ARG A 63 -3.81 -13.30 -13.16
C ARG A 63 -5.14 -13.61 -13.84
N GLY A 64 -6.23 -12.99 -13.41
CA GLY A 64 -7.57 -13.16 -14.00
C GLY A 64 -7.78 -12.41 -15.32
N ALA A 65 -6.85 -11.53 -15.70
CA ALA A 65 -6.87 -10.78 -16.96
C ALA A 65 -6.12 -11.46 -18.12
N ALA A 66 -5.74 -12.74 -17.97
CA ALA A 66 -5.01 -13.55 -18.95
C ALA A 66 -5.90 -14.55 -19.69
#